data_AF-A0A2I2GN85-F1
#
_entry.id   AF-A0A2I2GN85-F1
#
_cell.length_a   1.000
_cell.length_b   1.000
_cell.length_c   1.000
_cell.angle_alpha   90.00
_cell.angle_beta   90.00
_cell.angle_gamma   90.00
#
_symmetry.space_group_name_H-M   'P 1'
#
loop_
_entity.id
_entity.type
_entity.pdbx_description
1 polymer ?
#
loop_
_entity_poly.entity_id
_entity_poly.type
_entity_poly.pdbx_seq_one_letter_code
_entity_poly.pdbx_strand_id
1 'polypeptide(L)'
;MMASLKESLAGPGYVVLNAVRVLNIIVFLDIIAANAVMLVKISLLSSFFFFEAVTHAMVAGVSIFLIISELPFFRGYFDRNWPLLGQESGFITLAIVMLMLGISVLGDLNTPATSQEALGLAFWRIVISAGILAMVMSVVNVLSSFIFTNRDAGVSARHVRVYGAVAPQKVVTRNGSQRSLQLGLKREDSLPTYSSQSPVRRQSSMRSMPRFPLKISRPVNLNDAASSKYSRDSSGSLLIFFAPILIPRAINYYRSLRVALASRPQPRPLPANAGRALNVLFFATLLFLLLSLPFNPHAPGESVFALTRSRINTSTDVLFSRLARYRPGNALTDADILLRTKFTSVGARKVYLRFGPEVLTGCQFCSLDNMNTYLLYYLPFNTLLPHLLHMVIVGVVTSAPFAGREAASWRNKFTVAGLALAAIDLYVVCTRDPVQSAPASVRAGIHPPSSLYHQITLLRPLAFAIFDGICAFLIFVTATNRFFFAPPSQADQVDQLVSNSLSALTGASAKLHATSVTRNAVVRDKVLKDRDDTYWRTVVETQADPSRIGNGDSTSIWEEEEVVRAMSQAMGGQGGVDLAKLGVSAAEYVNGVTTGLDSSPNDVESRST
;
A
#
# COMPACT_ATOMS: atom_id res chain seq x y z
N MET A 1 14.07 -32.33 41.16
CA MET A 1 14.80 -32.32 39.87
C MET A 1 14.31 -31.21 38.92
N MET A 2 12.99 -30.98 38.74
CA MET A 2 12.48 -29.89 37.88
C MET A 2 12.78 -28.45 38.36
N ALA A 3 12.97 -28.23 39.67
CA ALA A 3 13.29 -26.89 40.21
C ALA A 3 14.72 -26.42 39.89
N SER A 4 15.70 -27.32 39.92
CA SER A 4 17.11 -27.00 39.64
C SER A 4 17.37 -26.72 38.14
N LEU A 5 16.62 -27.36 37.23
CA LEU A 5 16.62 -27.00 35.81
C LEU A 5 16.02 -25.59 35.59
N LYS A 6 14.96 -25.22 36.32
CA LYS A 6 14.31 -23.91 36.17
C LYS A 6 15.20 -22.72 36.59
N GLU A 7 16.06 -22.88 37.59
CA GLU A 7 17.05 -21.85 37.98
C GLU A 7 18.19 -21.71 36.97
N SER A 8 18.66 -22.83 36.39
CA SER A 8 19.69 -22.85 35.34
C SER A 8 19.22 -22.26 34.01
N LEU A 9 17.91 -22.32 33.72
CA LEU A 9 17.30 -21.81 32.48
C LEU A 9 16.94 -20.30 32.49
N ALA A 10 17.07 -19.58 33.61
CA ALA A 10 16.59 -18.19 33.69
C ALA A 10 17.46 -17.17 32.90
N GLY A 11 18.77 -17.45 32.78
CA GLY A 11 19.70 -16.69 31.94
C GLY A 11 19.61 -17.06 30.45
N PRO A 12 19.80 -18.35 30.08
CA PRO A 12 19.66 -18.82 28.70
C PRO A 12 18.26 -18.62 28.12
N GLY A 13 17.21 -18.70 28.94
CA GLY A 13 15.83 -18.49 28.55
C GLY A 13 15.57 -17.09 27.97
N TYR A 14 16.25 -16.05 28.46
CA TYR A 14 16.16 -14.71 27.88
C TYR A 14 16.67 -14.67 26.42
N VAL A 15 17.75 -15.39 26.12
CA VAL A 15 18.32 -15.46 24.76
C VAL A 15 17.42 -16.28 23.85
N VAL A 16 16.96 -17.45 24.31
CA VAL A 16 16.06 -18.33 23.54
C VAL A 16 14.74 -17.64 23.23
N LEU A 17 14.11 -16.98 24.21
CA LEU A 17 12.83 -16.28 24.03
C LEU A 17 12.93 -15.04 23.12
N ASN A 18 14.09 -14.38 23.10
CA ASN A 18 14.34 -13.29 22.14
C ASN A 18 14.69 -13.81 20.74
N ALA A 19 15.32 -14.98 20.61
CA ALA A 19 15.49 -15.64 19.33
C ALA A 19 14.12 -16.04 18.73
N VAL A 20 13.24 -16.63 19.54
CA VAL A 20 11.84 -16.94 19.15
C VAL A 20 11.09 -15.69 18.73
N ARG A 21 11.32 -14.54 19.37
CA ARG A 21 10.74 -13.25 18.96
C ARG A 21 11.19 -12.83 17.57
N VAL A 22 12.48 -12.92 17.26
CA VAL A 22 13.01 -12.58 15.94
C VAL A 22 12.42 -13.52 14.87
N LEU A 23 12.35 -14.82 15.16
CA LEU A 23 11.73 -15.79 14.27
C LEU A 23 10.23 -15.51 14.04
N ASN A 24 9.47 -15.15 15.08
CA ASN A 24 8.07 -14.76 14.93
C ASN A 24 7.90 -13.53 14.03
N ILE A 25 8.81 -12.54 14.13
CA ILE A 25 8.79 -11.36 13.27
C ILE A 25 9.07 -11.75 11.81
N ILE A 26 10.05 -12.62 11.57
CA ILE A 26 10.37 -13.12 10.22
C ILE A 26 9.15 -13.84 9.61
N VAL A 27 8.50 -14.73 10.37
CA VAL A 27 7.28 -15.41 9.92
C VAL A 27 6.16 -14.45 9.56
N PHE A 28 5.94 -13.39 10.34
CA PHE A 28 4.94 -12.39 9.98
C PHE A 28 5.32 -11.58 8.73
N LEU A 29 6.61 -11.31 8.49
CA LEU A 29 7.07 -10.70 7.25
C LEU A 29 6.87 -11.62 6.04
N ASP A 30 7.10 -12.92 6.21
CA ASP A 30 6.88 -13.93 5.17
C ASP A 30 5.38 -14.06 4.83
N ILE A 31 4.49 -14.02 5.83
CA ILE A 31 3.03 -13.96 5.63
C ILE A 31 2.63 -12.68 4.89
N ILE A 32 3.23 -11.53 5.19
CA ILE A 32 2.95 -10.27 4.47
C ILE A 32 3.42 -10.38 3.02
N ALA A 33 4.60 -10.96 2.77
CA ALA A 33 5.11 -11.19 1.43
C ALA A 33 4.20 -12.14 0.63
N ALA A 34 3.74 -13.23 1.24
CA ALA A 34 2.80 -14.17 0.64
C ALA A 34 1.47 -13.49 0.26
N ASN A 35 0.89 -12.70 1.17
CA ASN A 35 -0.34 -11.95 0.88
C ASN A 35 -0.15 -10.87 -0.19
N ALA A 36 1.01 -10.22 -0.25
CA ALA A 36 1.32 -9.25 -1.30
C ALA A 36 1.43 -9.91 -2.69
N VAL A 37 2.05 -11.10 -2.75
CA VAL A 37 2.14 -11.90 -3.99
C VAL A 37 0.75 -12.35 -4.44
N MET A 38 -0.09 -12.83 -3.52
CA MET A 38 -1.46 -13.24 -3.82
C MET A 38 -2.31 -12.06 -4.32
N LEU A 39 -2.18 -10.87 -3.72
CA LEU A 39 -2.91 -9.66 -4.13
C LEU A 39 -2.53 -9.21 -5.56
N VAL A 40 -1.25 -9.29 -5.93
CA VAL A 40 -0.77 -8.94 -7.28
C VAL A 40 -1.30 -9.90 -8.36
N LYS A 41 -1.59 -11.14 -8.00
CA LYS A 41 -1.96 -12.21 -8.94
C LYS A 41 -3.44 -12.59 -8.91
N ILE A 42 -4.30 -11.84 -8.21
CA ILE A 42 -5.76 -12.04 -8.26
C ILE A 42 -6.22 -12.02 -9.72
N SER A 43 -6.76 -13.15 -10.16
CA SER A 43 -7.35 -13.28 -11.48
C SER A 43 -8.65 -12.47 -11.54
N LEU A 44 -8.76 -11.55 -12.50
CA LEU A 44 -9.92 -10.65 -12.69
C LEU A 44 -11.18 -11.37 -13.22
N LEU A 45 -11.21 -12.71 -13.18
CA LEU A 45 -12.28 -13.55 -13.74
C LEU A 45 -13.25 -14.08 -12.68
N SER A 46 -12.92 -14.00 -11.38
CA SER A 46 -13.82 -14.45 -10.32
C SER A 46 -14.80 -13.33 -9.90
N SER A 47 -16.08 -13.68 -9.71
CA SER A 47 -17.13 -12.72 -9.33
C SER A 47 -16.95 -12.11 -7.92
N PHE A 48 -16.00 -12.61 -7.13
CA PHE A 48 -15.77 -12.22 -5.73
C PHE A 48 -14.38 -11.61 -5.45
N PHE A 49 -13.66 -11.16 -6.48
CA PHE A 49 -12.29 -10.64 -6.36
C PHE A 49 -12.13 -9.53 -5.29
N PHE A 50 -13.16 -8.71 -5.06
CA PHE A 50 -13.12 -7.63 -4.07
C PHE A 50 -13.01 -8.17 -2.64
N PHE A 51 -13.79 -9.19 -2.30
CA PHE A 51 -13.78 -9.79 -0.96
C PHE A 51 -12.48 -10.54 -0.69
N GLU A 52 -11.92 -11.16 -1.71
CA GLU A 52 -10.61 -11.83 -1.66
C GLU A 52 -9.47 -10.82 -1.43
N ALA A 53 -9.43 -9.73 -2.20
CA ALA A 53 -8.47 -8.65 -2.02
C ALA A 53 -8.57 -7.98 -0.64
N VAL A 54 -9.79 -7.73 -0.15
CA VAL A 54 -10.03 -7.19 1.19
C VAL A 54 -9.57 -8.17 2.27
N THR A 55 -9.78 -9.48 2.08
CA THR A 55 -9.34 -10.51 3.02
C THR A 55 -7.81 -10.55 3.13
N HIS A 56 -7.08 -10.55 2.00
CA HIS A 56 -5.62 -10.48 2.02
C HIS A 56 -5.10 -9.17 2.64
N ALA A 57 -5.76 -8.04 2.39
CA ALA A 57 -5.41 -6.76 3.00
C ALA A 57 -5.64 -6.76 4.52
N MET A 58 -6.73 -7.39 4.98
CA MET A 58 -7.03 -7.56 6.41
C MET A 58 -6.03 -8.48 7.08
N VAL A 59 -5.68 -9.61 6.47
CA VAL A 59 -4.66 -10.56 6.95
C VAL A 59 -3.30 -9.85 7.07
N ALA A 60 -2.88 -9.09 6.05
CA ALA A 60 -1.65 -8.30 6.11
C ALA A 60 -1.68 -7.22 7.21
N GLY A 61 -2.83 -6.56 7.40
CA GLY A 61 -3.04 -5.59 8.48
C GLY A 61 -2.94 -6.22 9.88
N VAL A 62 -3.53 -7.39 10.08
CA VAL A 62 -3.42 -8.16 11.32
C VAL A 62 -1.97 -8.60 11.57
N SER A 63 -1.25 -9.06 10.54
CA SER A 63 0.18 -9.40 10.67
C SER A 63 1.04 -8.19 11.08
N ILE A 64 0.80 -7.00 10.50
CA ILE A 64 1.49 -5.77 10.90
C ILE A 64 1.18 -5.41 12.37
N PHE A 65 -0.09 -5.53 12.78
CA PHE A 65 -0.48 -5.30 14.17
C PHE A 65 0.23 -6.28 15.14
N LEU A 66 0.37 -7.55 14.75
CA LEU A 66 1.09 -8.54 15.55
C LEU A 66 2.60 -8.27 15.62
N ILE A 67 3.22 -7.80 14.53
CA ILE A 67 4.61 -7.33 14.55
C ILE A 67 4.76 -6.18 15.56
N ILE A 68 3.85 -5.20 15.55
CA ILE A 68 3.86 -4.08 16.50
C ILE A 68 3.69 -4.58 17.94
N SER A 69 2.84 -5.60 18.16
CA SER A 69 2.65 -6.22 19.49
C SER A 69 3.90 -6.92 20.02
N GLU A 70 4.79 -7.36 19.12
CA GLU A 70 6.07 -7.96 19.47
C GLU A 70 7.19 -6.92 19.61
N LEU A 71 7.00 -5.65 19.25
CA LEU A 71 8.00 -4.58 19.44
C LEU A 71 7.92 -3.96 20.85
N PRO A 72 9.04 -3.45 21.42
CA PRO A 72 9.06 -3.00 22.81
C PRO A 72 8.49 -1.58 23.01
N PHE A 73 7.99 -0.93 21.95
CA PHE A 73 7.63 0.50 21.95
C PHE A 73 6.31 0.83 22.66
N PHE A 74 5.30 -0.05 22.63
CA PHE A 74 3.93 0.26 23.09
C PHE A 74 3.38 -0.64 24.21
N ARG A 75 4.26 -1.10 25.11
CA ARG A 75 3.90 -2.04 26.19
C ARG A 75 2.71 -1.58 27.04
N GLY A 76 2.67 -0.30 27.42
CA GLY A 76 1.57 0.25 28.23
C GLY A 76 0.23 0.37 27.50
N TYR A 77 0.22 0.42 26.16
CA TYR A 77 -1.00 0.44 25.36
C TYR A 77 -1.60 -0.97 25.25
N PHE A 78 -0.76 -1.98 24.97
CA PHE A 78 -1.21 -3.38 24.91
C PHE A 78 -1.69 -3.89 26.27
N ASP A 79 -0.99 -3.56 27.36
CA ASP A 79 -1.42 -3.95 28.72
C ASP A 79 -2.79 -3.36 29.11
N ARG A 80 -3.15 -2.17 28.61
CA ARG A 80 -4.40 -1.48 28.96
C ARG A 80 -5.58 -1.81 28.04
N ASN A 81 -5.33 -1.97 26.74
CA ASN A 81 -6.38 -2.16 25.74
C ASN A 81 -6.55 -3.62 25.30
N TRP A 82 -5.50 -4.45 25.41
CA TRP A 82 -5.49 -5.83 24.92
C TRP A 82 -4.73 -6.75 25.90
N PRO A 83 -5.30 -7.08 27.06
CA PRO A 83 -4.61 -7.84 28.11
C PRO A 83 -4.14 -9.23 27.64
N LEU A 84 -4.80 -9.80 26.63
CA LEU A 84 -4.43 -11.06 25.96
C LEU A 84 -3.09 -11.00 25.22
N LEU A 85 -2.65 -9.80 24.82
CA LEU A 85 -1.35 -9.51 24.22
C LEU A 85 -0.45 -8.71 25.16
N GLY A 86 -0.85 -8.57 26.44
CA GLY A 86 -0.08 -7.87 27.47
C GLY A 86 1.12 -8.67 27.98
N GLN A 87 1.83 -8.10 28.95
CA GLN A 87 2.96 -8.76 29.61
C GLN A 87 2.51 -9.92 30.51
N GLU A 88 1.30 -9.84 31.06
CA GLU A 88 0.75 -10.84 31.98
C GLU A 88 0.27 -12.11 31.26
N SER A 89 0.04 -12.07 29.94
CA SER A 89 -0.35 -13.24 29.15
C SER A 89 0.85 -14.02 28.59
N GLY A 90 0.66 -15.32 28.38
CA GLY A 90 1.65 -16.17 27.70
C GLY A 90 1.63 -15.99 26.17
N PHE A 91 2.46 -16.76 25.46
CA PHE A 91 2.51 -16.72 23.99
C PHE A 91 1.36 -17.46 23.29
N ILE A 92 0.42 -18.03 24.05
CA ILE A 92 -0.65 -18.89 23.54
C ILE A 92 -1.59 -18.16 22.58
N THR A 93 -1.98 -16.93 22.91
CA THR A 93 -2.89 -16.12 22.08
C THR A 93 -2.23 -15.77 20.75
N LEU A 94 -0.96 -15.36 20.78
CA LEU A 94 -0.15 -15.12 19.60
C LEU A 94 0.00 -16.39 18.76
N ALA A 95 0.22 -17.54 19.39
CA ALA A 95 0.37 -18.83 18.71
C ALA A 95 -0.92 -19.26 17.99
N ILE A 96 -2.08 -19.10 18.63
CA ILE A 96 -3.38 -19.43 18.03
C ILE A 96 -3.66 -18.54 16.82
N VAL A 97 -3.42 -17.23 16.94
CA VAL A 97 -3.61 -16.30 15.82
C VAL A 97 -2.63 -16.62 14.69
N MET A 98 -1.35 -16.90 15.01
CA MET A 98 -0.35 -17.30 14.01
C MET A 98 -0.71 -18.61 13.30
N LEU A 99 -1.31 -19.58 14.02
CA LEU A 99 -1.80 -20.83 13.43
C LEU A 99 -2.95 -20.59 12.46
N MET A 100 -3.92 -19.76 12.86
CA MET A 100 -5.07 -19.42 12.02
C MET A 100 -4.64 -18.68 10.74
N LEU A 101 -3.68 -17.74 10.85
CA LEU A 101 -3.12 -17.06 9.70
C LEU A 101 -2.35 -18.04 8.78
N GLY A 102 -1.59 -18.98 9.35
CA GLY A 102 -0.88 -20.01 8.59
C GLY A 102 -1.82 -20.94 7.82
N ILE A 103 -2.89 -21.42 8.45
CA ILE A 103 -3.91 -22.27 7.81
C ILE A 103 -4.65 -21.50 6.72
N SER A 104 -4.99 -20.22 6.95
CA SER A 104 -5.64 -19.37 5.95
C SER A 104 -4.78 -19.22 4.69
N VAL A 105 -3.50 -18.87 4.84
CA VAL A 105 -2.56 -18.69 3.71
C VAL A 105 -2.34 -20.00 2.94
N LEU A 106 -2.36 -21.16 3.63
CA LEU A 106 -2.25 -22.45 2.98
C LEU A 106 -3.57 -22.86 2.29
N GLY A 107 -4.72 -22.48 2.85
CA GLY A 107 -6.04 -22.67 2.26
C GLY A 107 -6.20 -21.95 0.93
N ASP A 108 -5.58 -20.77 0.78
CA ASP A 108 -5.60 -19.98 -0.45
C ASP A 108 -4.85 -20.66 -1.62
N LEU A 109 -4.08 -21.73 -1.37
CA LEU A 109 -3.44 -22.53 -2.42
C LEU A 109 -4.36 -23.64 -2.97
N ASN A 110 -5.51 -23.88 -2.34
CA ASN A 110 -6.46 -24.91 -2.76
C ASN A 110 -7.37 -24.46 -3.92
N THR A 111 -7.36 -23.17 -4.25
CA THR A 111 -8.16 -22.63 -5.35
C THR A 111 -7.48 -22.84 -6.72
N PRO A 112 -8.22 -23.17 -7.79
CA PRO A 112 -7.64 -23.45 -9.11
C PRO A 112 -6.94 -22.22 -9.73
N ALA A 113 -7.34 -21.00 -9.34
CA ALA A 113 -6.75 -19.73 -9.76
C ALA A 113 -5.36 -19.47 -9.14
N THR A 114 -5.01 -20.18 -8.06
CA THR A 114 -3.72 -20.08 -7.36
C THR A 114 -2.87 -21.35 -7.52
N SER A 115 -3.17 -22.16 -8.55
CA SER A 115 -2.42 -23.38 -8.88
C SER A 115 -1.01 -23.07 -9.40
N GLN A 116 -0.12 -24.07 -9.29
CA GLN A 116 1.31 -24.00 -9.64
C GLN A 116 1.56 -23.47 -11.07
N GLU A 117 0.62 -23.71 -11.99
CA GLU A 117 0.68 -23.28 -13.38
C GLU A 117 0.40 -21.78 -13.56
N ALA A 118 -0.43 -21.16 -12.70
CA ALA A 118 -0.80 -19.74 -12.79
C ALA A 118 0.11 -18.80 -11.97
N LEU A 119 0.58 -19.24 -10.80
CA LEU A 119 1.48 -18.45 -9.93
C LEU A 119 2.94 -18.54 -10.32
N GLY A 120 3.36 -19.62 -10.97
CA GLY A 120 4.76 -19.94 -11.20
C GLY A 120 5.46 -20.53 -9.96
N LEU A 121 6.40 -21.44 -10.20
CA LEU A 121 7.07 -22.27 -9.19
C LEU A 121 7.71 -21.49 -8.02
N ALA A 122 8.29 -20.32 -8.29
CA ALA A 122 8.98 -19.53 -7.28
C ALA A 122 8.01 -18.90 -6.26
N PHE A 123 6.90 -18.34 -6.74
CA PHE A 123 5.92 -17.67 -5.89
C PHE A 123 5.10 -18.68 -5.07
N TRP A 124 4.75 -19.81 -5.67
CA TRP A 124 4.06 -20.90 -4.98
C TRP A 124 4.90 -21.45 -3.80
N ARG A 125 6.22 -21.60 -3.99
CA ARG A 125 7.14 -22.03 -2.91
C ARG A 125 7.21 -21.03 -1.76
N ILE A 126 7.19 -19.73 -2.05
CA ILE A 126 7.21 -18.68 -1.01
C ILE A 126 5.94 -18.79 -0.14
N VAL A 127 4.76 -18.91 -0.76
CA VAL A 127 3.49 -18.99 -0.02
C VAL A 127 3.41 -20.26 0.83
N ILE A 128 3.82 -21.42 0.28
CA ILE A 128 3.90 -22.66 1.05
C ILE A 128 4.88 -22.56 2.22
N SER A 129 6.07 -21.98 1.97
CA SER A 129 7.07 -21.83 3.01
C SER A 129 6.57 -20.96 4.16
N ALA A 130 5.86 -19.86 3.84
CA ALA A 130 5.25 -18.98 4.84
C ALA A 130 4.19 -19.71 5.67
N GLY A 131 3.31 -20.48 5.04
CA GLY A 131 2.27 -21.26 5.73
C GLY A 131 2.84 -22.32 6.68
N ILE A 132 3.84 -23.09 6.23
CA ILE A 132 4.49 -24.14 7.04
C ILE A 132 5.28 -23.52 8.20
N LEU A 133 6.05 -22.46 7.95
CA LEU A 133 6.81 -21.77 9.00
C LEU A 133 5.90 -21.18 10.08
N ALA A 134 4.73 -20.66 9.70
CA ALA A 134 3.73 -20.17 10.65
C ALA A 134 3.17 -21.27 11.55
N MET A 135 2.90 -22.46 11.00
CA MET A 135 2.44 -23.60 11.78
C MET A 135 3.51 -24.09 12.77
N VAL A 136 4.77 -24.22 12.32
CA VAL A 136 5.87 -24.69 13.17
C VAL A 136 6.14 -23.69 14.30
N MET A 137 6.21 -22.39 13.99
CA MET A 137 6.43 -21.37 15.02
C MET A 137 5.26 -21.25 15.99
N SER A 138 4.02 -21.53 15.58
CA SER A 138 2.88 -21.64 16.50
C SER A 138 3.11 -22.70 17.58
N VAL A 139 3.55 -23.91 17.20
CA VAL A 139 3.85 -24.99 18.16
C VAL A 139 5.00 -24.59 19.09
N VAL A 140 6.07 -23.98 18.55
CA VAL A 140 7.20 -23.48 19.36
C VAL A 140 6.74 -22.42 20.36
N ASN A 141 5.81 -21.53 19.98
CA ASN A 141 5.25 -20.50 20.86
C ASN A 141 4.38 -21.09 21.98
N VAL A 142 3.57 -22.12 21.67
CA VAL A 142 2.79 -22.85 22.70
C VAL A 142 3.74 -23.55 23.68
N LEU A 143 4.73 -24.28 23.17
CA LEU A 143 5.69 -25.00 24.01
C LEU A 143 6.52 -24.05 24.87
N SER A 144 6.97 -22.92 24.32
CA SER A 144 7.66 -21.87 25.06
C SER A 144 6.78 -21.29 26.17
N SER A 145 5.48 -21.16 25.94
CA SER A 145 4.55 -20.72 26.97
C SER A 145 4.38 -21.74 28.09
N PHE A 146 4.49 -23.05 27.82
CA PHE A 146 4.41 -24.07 28.87
C PHE A 146 5.72 -24.26 29.65
N ILE A 147 6.87 -24.23 28.97
CA ILE A 147 8.19 -24.45 29.59
C ILE A 147 8.58 -23.27 30.50
N PHE A 148 8.31 -22.03 30.06
CA PHE A 148 8.79 -20.82 30.75
C PHE A 148 7.74 -20.12 31.63
N THR A 149 6.56 -20.72 31.82
CA THR A 149 5.56 -20.19 32.76
C THR A 149 5.70 -20.85 34.13
N ASN A 150 5.81 -20.04 35.18
CA ASN A 150 5.76 -20.49 36.56
C ASN A 150 4.46 -20.01 37.20
N ARG A 151 3.48 -20.92 37.29
CA ARG A 151 2.17 -20.63 37.91
C ARG A 151 2.30 -20.22 39.39
N ASP A 152 3.29 -20.78 40.10
CA ASP A 152 3.48 -20.52 41.54
C ASP A 152 4.07 -19.14 41.84
N ALA A 153 4.75 -18.52 40.87
CA ALA A 153 5.37 -17.20 41.02
C ALA A 153 4.63 -16.08 40.25
N GLY A 154 3.53 -16.40 39.55
CA GLY A 154 2.80 -15.45 38.70
C GLY A 154 3.61 -14.94 37.50
N VAL A 155 4.70 -15.60 37.13
CA VAL A 155 5.61 -15.14 36.07
C VAL A 155 5.20 -15.75 34.73
N SER A 156 4.82 -14.90 33.78
CA SER A 156 4.58 -15.31 32.39
C SER A 156 5.89 -15.47 31.62
N ALA A 157 5.88 -16.30 30.56
CA ALA A 157 7.03 -16.45 29.67
C ALA A 157 7.47 -15.12 29.01
N ARG A 158 6.56 -14.14 28.86
CA ARG A 158 6.87 -12.78 28.38
C ARG A 158 7.63 -11.95 29.43
N HIS A 159 7.40 -12.16 30.72
CA HIS A 159 8.18 -11.53 31.79
C HIS A 159 9.63 -12.04 31.81
N VAL A 160 9.83 -13.35 31.64
CA VAL A 160 11.17 -13.95 31.52
C VAL A 160 11.92 -13.41 30.31
N ARG A 161 11.23 -13.18 29.18
CA ARG A 161 11.80 -12.58 27.97
C ARG A 161 12.26 -11.13 28.14
N VAL A 162 11.64 -10.36 29.04
CA VAL A 162 11.93 -8.92 29.22
C VAL A 162 12.89 -8.67 30.36
N TYR A 163 12.78 -9.44 31.45
CA TYR A 163 13.50 -9.19 32.69
C TYR A 163 14.49 -10.30 33.06
N GLY A 164 14.56 -11.39 32.28
CA GLY A 164 15.50 -12.50 32.51
C GLY A 164 15.36 -13.08 33.92
N ALA A 165 16.49 -13.34 34.57
CA ALA A 165 16.55 -13.90 35.94
C ALA A 165 15.88 -13.02 37.03
N VAL A 166 15.59 -11.74 36.74
CA VAL A 166 14.98 -10.80 37.70
C VAL A 166 13.44 -10.74 37.58
N ALA A 167 12.85 -11.54 36.70
CA ALA A 167 11.40 -11.59 36.46
C ALA A 167 10.55 -11.85 37.73
N PRO A 168 10.87 -12.79 38.64
CA PRO A 168 10.04 -13.03 39.82
C PRO A 168 10.05 -11.87 40.82
N GLN A 169 11.17 -11.16 40.99
CA GLN A 169 11.27 -10.04 41.93
C GLN A 169 10.46 -8.80 41.50
N LYS A 170 10.31 -8.60 40.17
CA LYS A 170 9.60 -7.43 39.60
C LYS A 170 8.07 -7.60 39.55
N VAL A 171 7.59 -8.85 39.47
CA VAL A 171 6.14 -9.16 39.50
C VAL A 171 5.59 -9.02 40.94
N VAL A 172 6.35 -9.48 41.94
CA VAL A 172 5.98 -9.33 43.37
C VAL A 172 5.92 -7.85 43.79
N THR A 173 6.81 -6.99 43.29
CA THR A 173 6.77 -5.54 43.54
C THR A 173 5.58 -4.85 42.86
N ARG A 174 5.07 -5.37 41.73
CA ARG A 174 3.91 -4.79 41.03
C ARG A 174 2.61 -5.02 41.83
N ASN A 175 2.42 -6.22 42.39
CA ASN A 175 1.25 -6.55 43.24
C ASN A 175 1.24 -5.81 44.59
N GLY A 176 2.40 -5.40 45.12
CA GLY A 176 2.50 -4.65 46.39
C GLY A 176 2.35 -3.12 46.28
N SER A 177 2.24 -2.56 45.07
CA SER A 177 2.35 -1.10 44.86
C SER A 177 1.03 -0.35 44.61
N GLN A 178 -0.10 -0.87 45.10
CA GLN A 178 -1.26 -0.01 45.34
C GLN A 178 -1.21 0.51 46.78
N ARG A 179 -0.89 1.79 46.91
CA ARG A 179 -0.77 2.61 48.14
C ARG A 179 0.61 2.58 48.82
N SER A 180 1.46 3.52 48.45
CA SER A 180 1.94 4.53 49.41
C SER A 180 2.74 5.62 48.69
N LEU A 181 2.33 6.84 48.99
CA LEU A 181 2.98 8.09 48.67
C LEU A 181 3.98 8.32 49.82
N GLN A 182 5.29 8.29 49.58
CA GLN A 182 6.26 8.84 50.54
C GLN A 182 7.57 9.29 49.89
N LEU A 183 7.92 10.53 50.21
CA LEU A 183 9.15 11.25 49.95
C LEU A 183 10.33 10.61 50.71
N GLY A 184 11.50 10.67 50.06
CA GLY A 184 12.84 10.73 50.65
C GLY A 184 13.16 9.85 51.86
N LEU A 185 13.95 8.80 51.65
CA LEU A 185 15.06 8.48 52.55
C LEU A 185 16.06 7.51 51.92
N LYS A 186 17.31 7.93 52.01
CA LYS A 186 18.55 7.18 51.81
C LYS A 186 18.49 5.83 52.54
N ARG A 187 18.71 4.73 51.84
CA ARG A 187 19.06 3.43 52.45
C ARG A 187 19.90 2.61 51.46
N GLU A 188 21.20 2.59 51.73
CA GLU A 188 22.17 1.64 51.17
C GLU A 188 22.12 0.33 51.97
N ASP A 189 22.49 -0.77 51.30
CA ASP A 189 23.17 -2.00 51.79
C ASP A 189 23.02 -3.05 50.65
N SER A 190 24.03 -3.72 50.07
CA SER A 190 25.27 -4.32 50.57
C SER A 190 26.10 -4.82 49.34
N LEU A 191 27.44 -4.81 49.25
CA LEU A 191 28.47 -5.70 49.85
C LEU A 191 29.90 -5.25 49.38
N PRO A 192 31.02 -5.76 49.95
CA PRO A 192 32.21 -4.97 50.31
C PRO A 192 33.37 -5.01 49.30
N THR A 193 34.24 -3.99 49.35
CA THR A 193 35.61 -4.06 48.79
C THR A 193 36.58 -3.44 49.80
N TYR A 194 37.60 -4.22 50.14
CA TYR A 194 38.70 -3.88 51.04
C TYR A 194 39.60 -2.78 50.45
N SER A 195 39.88 -1.71 51.19
CA SER A 195 41.22 -1.10 51.20
C SER A 195 41.43 -0.13 52.38
N SER A 196 42.57 -0.36 53.04
CA SER A 196 43.34 0.34 54.09
C SER A 196 42.93 1.71 54.66
N GLN A 197 43.08 1.78 55.99
CA GLN A 197 42.98 2.90 56.92
C GLN A 197 43.98 4.05 56.67
N SER A 198 43.57 5.27 57.04
CA SER A 198 44.40 6.27 57.76
C SER A 198 43.48 7.25 58.50
N PRO A 199 43.67 7.54 59.80
CA PRO A 199 42.71 8.32 60.60
C PRO A 199 43.26 9.71 60.97
N VAL A 200 42.55 10.80 60.67
CA VAL A 200 42.83 12.10 61.31
C VAL A 200 41.54 12.94 61.49
N ARG A 201 41.11 13.01 62.75
CA ARG A 201 40.71 14.21 63.53
C ARG A 201 39.51 15.07 63.07
N ARG A 202 38.53 15.16 64.01
CA ARG A 202 37.74 16.33 64.48
C ARG A 202 37.95 17.64 63.68
N GLN A 203 36.93 18.41 63.28
CA GLN A 203 35.97 19.07 64.19
C GLN A 203 34.89 19.83 63.39
N SER A 204 33.71 19.99 64.00
CA SER A 204 32.58 20.83 63.60
C SER A 204 32.89 22.35 63.61
N SER A 205 32.38 23.11 62.65
CA SER A 205 31.88 24.48 62.89
C SER A 205 30.95 24.96 61.77
N MET A 206 29.95 25.72 62.18
CA MET A 206 28.81 26.26 61.43
C MET A 206 29.17 27.42 60.48
N ARG A 207 28.17 27.68 59.61
CA ARG A 207 27.62 29.00 59.22
C ARG A 207 28.14 29.73 57.97
N SER A 208 27.15 29.92 57.09
CA SER A 208 26.79 31.12 56.30
C SER A 208 27.65 31.58 55.11
N MET A 209 26.98 31.60 53.94
CA MET A 209 27.25 32.40 52.73
C MET A 209 27.23 33.94 53.01
N PRO A 210 27.41 34.91 52.05
CA PRO A 210 27.58 34.84 50.57
C PRO A 210 28.53 35.88 49.88
N ARG A 211 28.56 35.85 48.52
CA ARG A 211 28.82 36.93 47.51
C ARG A 211 30.27 37.32 47.05
N PHE A 212 30.57 36.94 45.78
CA PHE A 212 31.18 37.63 44.60
C PHE A 212 32.11 38.87 44.72
N PRO A 213 32.81 39.30 43.63
CA PRO A 213 33.63 38.62 42.59
C PRO A 213 35.01 39.35 42.42
N LEU A 214 35.91 38.92 41.51
CA LEU A 214 36.80 39.81 40.71
C LEU A 214 37.67 39.04 39.70
N LYS A 215 37.84 39.66 38.53
CA LYS A 215 38.65 39.26 37.36
C LYS A 215 40.14 39.36 37.64
N ILE A 216 40.95 38.42 37.15
CA ILE A 216 42.34 38.65 36.70
C ILE A 216 42.63 37.73 35.49
N SER A 217 43.49 38.26 34.63
CA SER A 217 43.82 38.02 33.23
C SER A 217 44.52 36.70 32.86
N ARG A 218 44.45 36.42 31.54
CA ARG A 218 45.23 35.44 30.76
C ARG A 218 46.75 35.67 30.85
N PRO A 219 47.54 34.67 30.41
CA PRO A 219 48.35 34.94 29.23
C PRO A 219 48.17 33.94 28.09
N VAL A 220 48.60 34.44 26.94
CA VAL A 220 48.62 33.94 25.57
C VAL A 220 49.38 32.61 25.47
N ASN A 221 48.86 31.67 24.67
CA ASN A 221 49.73 30.77 23.94
C ASN A 221 49.28 30.71 22.47
N LEU A 222 50.28 30.93 21.63
CA LEU A 222 50.21 31.17 20.19
C LEU A 222 50.44 29.80 19.54
N ASN A 223 49.45 29.30 18.82
CA ASN A 223 49.64 28.40 17.68
C ASN A 223 48.33 28.36 16.89
N ASP A 224 48.32 29.16 15.83
CA ASP A 224 47.60 28.88 14.58
C ASP A 224 47.93 27.43 14.15
N ALA A 225 47.07 26.66 13.50
CA ALA A 225 46.29 27.07 12.35
C ALA A 225 45.18 26.04 12.05
N ALA A 226 44.31 26.49 11.14
CA ALA A 226 43.43 25.72 10.29
C ALA A 226 42.01 25.39 10.83
N SER A 227 41.08 26.15 10.27
CA SER A 227 39.90 25.60 9.58
C SER A 227 38.85 24.91 10.46
N SER A 228 37.81 25.65 10.82
CA SER A 228 36.57 25.63 10.04
C SER A 228 35.42 26.24 10.85
N LYS A 229 34.92 27.36 10.34
CA LYS A 229 33.53 27.77 10.50
C LYS A 229 32.66 26.62 9.98
N TYR A 230 31.90 25.96 10.85
CA TYR A 230 30.55 25.49 10.52
C TYR A 230 29.77 25.22 11.82
N SER A 231 29.32 26.31 12.43
CA SER A 231 28.09 26.28 13.21
C SER A 231 26.95 26.39 12.20
N ARG A 232 26.37 25.26 11.80
CA ARG A 232 25.11 25.22 11.07
C ARG A 232 24.43 23.85 11.14
N ASP A 233 23.26 23.87 11.75
CA ASP A 233 22.08 23.03 11.54
C ASP A 233 22.21 21.50 11.67
N SER A 234 21.50 20.98 12.69
CA SER A 234 21.17 19.57 12.94
C SER A 234 20.51 18.82 11.76
N SER A 235 20.26 19.49 10.64
CA SER A 235 19.78 18.94 9.36
C SER A 235 20.90 18.38 8.46
N GLY A 236 22.17 18.73 8.72
CA GLY A 236 23.31 18.31 7.91
C GLY A 236 23.75 16.86 8.13
N SER A 237 23.52 16.30 9.32
CA SER A 237 23.96 14.93 9.67
C SER A 237 23.21 13.84 8.88
N LEU A 238 21.92 14.02 8.61
CA LEU A 238 21.14 13.09 7.80
C LEU A 238 21.50 13.18 6.31
N LEU A 239 21.76 14.37 5.79
CA LEU A 239 22.15 14.54 4.39
C LEU A 239 23.51 13.90 4.09
N ILE A 240 24.48 13.95 5.02
CA ILE A 240 25.79 13.31 4.82
C ILE A 240 25.67 11.78 4.84
N PHE A 241 24.80 11.22 5.68
CA PHE A 241 24.56 9.76 5.75
C PHE A 241 23.77 9.22 4.55
N PHE A 242 22.76 9.95 4.06
CA PHE A 242 21.93 9.49 2.95
C PHE A 242 22.40 9.99 1.57
N ALA A 243 23.29 10.97 1.48
CA ALA A 243 23.83 11.50 0.22
C ALA A 243 24.45 10.42 -0.69
N PRO A 244 25.30 9.50 -0.21
CA PRO A 244 25.89 8.47 -1.09
C PRO A 244 24.86 7.51 -1.70
N ILE A 245 23.67 7.39 -1.11
CA ILE A 245 22.59 6.50 -1.56
C ILE A 245 21.54 7.26 -2.39
N LEU A 246 21.18 8.47 -1.97
CA LEU A 246 20.17 9.30 -2.63
C LEU A 246 20.70 10.01 -3.87
N ILE A 247 21.95 10.49 -3.87
CA ILE A 247 22.54 11.23 -5.00
C ILE A 247 22.61 10.37 -6.27
N PRO A 248 23.16 9.15 -6.27
CA PRO A 248 23.19 8.33 -7.50
C PRO A 248 21.78 7.96 -7.98
N ARG A 249 20.82 7.74 -7.07
CA ARG A 249 19.41 7.51 -7.43
C ARG A 249 18.74 8.75 -8.02
N ALA A 250 19.00 9.93 -7.46
CA ALA A 250 18.51 11.21 -7.95
C ALA A 250 19.12 11.56 -9.31
N ILE A 251 20.41 11.28 -9.53
CA ILE A 251 21.07 11.47 -10.83
C ILE A 251 20.50 10.50 -11.87
N ASN A 252 20.30 9.23 -11.51
CA ASN A 252 19.69 8.25 -12.43
C ASN A 252 18.24 8.60 -12.76
N TYR A 253 17.48 9.08 -11.77
CA TYR A 253 16.12 9.58 -11.99
C TYR A 253 16.13 10.84 -12.87
N TYR A 254 17.05 11.78 -12.63
CA TYR A 254 17.18 12.98 -13.45
C TYR A 254 17.60 12.64 -14.88
N ARG A 255 18.52 11.70 -15.08
CA ARG A 255 18.92 11.21 -16.41
C ARG A 255 17.77 10.51 -17.11
N SER A 256 17.02 9.65 -16.44
CA SER A 256 15.86 8.97 -17.04
C SER A 256 14.73 9.95 -17.37
N LEU A 257 14.50 10.95 -16.53
CA LEU A 257 13.54 12.02 -16.78
C LEU A 257 14.00 12.88 -17.96
N ARG A 258 15.29 13.23 -18.04
CA ARG A 258 15.87 13.98 -19.17
C ARG A 258 15.75 13.23 -20.48
N VAL A 259 16.02 11.92 -20.49
CA VAL A 259 15.86 11.07 -21.69
C VAL A 259 14.40 10.97 -22.09
N ALA A 260 13.49 10.77 -21.13
CA ALA A 260 12.04 10.75 -21.39
C ALA A 260 11.50 12.11 -21.88
N LEU A 261 12.11 13.22 -21.46
CA LEU A 261 11.82 14.55 -21.98
C LEU A 261 12.38 14.79 -23.39
N ALA A 262 13.51 14.17 -23.73
CA ALA A 262 14.14 14.28 -25.04
C ALA A 262 13.42 13.44 -26.11
N SER A 263 12.87 12.28 -25.74
CA SER A 263 12.13 11.39 -26.65
C SER A 263 10.62 11.66 -26.69
N ARG A 264 10.20 12.92 -26.52
CA ARG A 264 8.77 13.29 -26.47
C ARG A 264 8.08 13.11 -27.83
N PRO A 265 6.96 12.38 -27.90
CA PRO A 265 6.09 12.41 -29.07
C PRO A 265 5.37 13.76 -29.19
N GLN A 266 4.90 14.09 -30.40
CA GLN A 266 4.13 15.32 -30.64
C GLN A 266 2.85 15.36 -29.78
N PRO A 267 2.44 16.54 -29.28
CA PRO A 267 1.22 16.67 -28.49
C PRO A 267 0.01 16.12 -29.24
N ARG A 268 -0.77 15.27 -28.58
CA ARG A 268 -1.99 14.66 -29.15
C ARG A 268 -3.22 15.44 -28.67
N PRO A 269 -4.27 15.61 -29.51
CA PRO A 269 -5.56 16.09 -29.03
C PRO A 269 -6.14 15.14 -27.97
N LEU A 270 -6.93 15.69 -27.04
CA LEU A 270 -7.49 14.96 -25.91
C LEU A 270 -8.33 13.76 -26.38
N PRO A 271 -8.01 12.51 -25.99
CA PRO A 271 -8.81 11.36 -26.36
C PRO A 271 -10.18 11.39 -25.66
N ALA A 272 -11.24 10.99 -26.37
CA ALA A 272 -12.62 11.06 -25.89
C ALA A 272 -12.85 10.33 -24.54
N ASN A 273 -12.14 9.24 -24.29
CA ASN A 273 -12.20 8.49 -23.03
C ASN A 273 -11.68 9.32 -21.84
N ALA A 274 -10.54 10.00 -22.01
CA ALA A 274 -10.00 10.88 -20.98
C ALA A 274 -10.88 12.13 -20.79
N GLY A 275 -11.50 12.63 -21.86
CA GLY A 275 -12.48 13.71 -21.80
C GLY A 275 -13.70 13.39 -20.93
N ARG A 276 -14.24 12.17 -21.03
CA ARG A 276 -15.34 11.70 -20.14
C ARG A 276 -14.92 11.69 -18.67
N ALA A 277 -13.72 11.20 -18.38
CA ALA A 277 -13.19 11.16 -17.01
C ALA A 277 -12.97 12.58 -16.44
N LEU A 278 -12.44 13.50 -17.26
CA LEU A 278 -12.25 14.90 -16.89
C LEU A 278 -13.57 15.62 -16.65
N ASN A 279 -14.63 15.34 -17.43
CA ASN A 279 -15.96 15.89 -17.18
C ASN A 279 -16.51 15.44 -15.82
N VAL A 280 -16.35 14.16 -15.46
CA VAL A 280 -16.77 13.65 -14.14
C VAL A 280 -16.01 14.37 -13.02
N LEU A 281 -14.68 14.52 -13.14
CA LEU A 281 -13.90 15.29 -12.17
C LEU A 281 -14.28 16.77 -12.13
N PHE A 282 -14.65 17.36 -13.26
CA PHE A 282 -15.12 18.74 -13.30
C PHE A 282 -16.43 18.93 -12.52
N PHE A 283 -17.41 18.04 -12.72
CA PHE A 283 -18.64 18.09 -11.94
C PHE A 283 -18.41 17.78 -10.45
N ALA A 284 -17.52 16.83 -10.13
CA ALA A 284 -17.17 16.51 -8.75
C ALA A 284 -16.45 17.68 -8.04
N THR A 285 -15.45 18.28 -8.69
CA THR A 285 -14.74 19.47 -8.16
C THR A 285 -15.70 20.64 -7.97
N LEU A 286 -16.60 20.91 -8.93
CA LEU A 286 -17.60 21.95 -8.80
C LEU A 286 -18.54 21.68 -7.62
N LEU A 287 -19.05 20.45 -7.51
CA LEU A 287 -19.91 20.04 -6.40
C LEU A 287 -19.22 20.23 -5.06
N PHE A 288 -18.00 19.70 -4.89
CA PHE A 288 -17.24 19.84 -3.64
C PHE A 288 -16.87 21.29 -3.32
N LEU A 289 -16.53 22.08 -4.34
CA LEU A 289 -16.28 23.50 -4.15
C LEU A 289 -17.55 24.23 -3.68
N LEU A 290 -18.70 23.96 -4.28
CA LEU A 290 -19.98 24.51 -3.84
C LEU A 290 -20.34 24.06 -2.41
N LEU A 291 -20.09 22.80 -2.07
CA LEU A 291 -20.32 22.28 -0.71
C LEU A 291 -19.39 22.92 0.33
N SER A 292 -18.19 23.36 -0.07
CA SER A 292 -17.22 24.03 0.81
C SER A 292 -17.54 25.49 1.11
N LEU A 293 -18.39 26.12 0.27
CA LEU A 293 -18.75 27.52 0.42
C LEU A 293 -19.80 27.68 1.53
N PRO A 294 -19.74 28.79 2.30
CA PRO A 294 -20.63 29.04 3.44
C PRO A 294 -22.09 29.31 3.03
N PHE A 295 -22.37 29.49 1.74
CA PHE A 295 -23.73 29.67 1.20
C PHE A 295 -24.47 28.35 0.98
N ASN A 296 -23.82 27.21 1.22
CA ASN A 296 -24.42 25.89 1.07
C ASN A 296 -25.62 25.72 2.03
N PRO A 297 -26.83 25.36 1.54
CA PRO A 297 -27.99 25.09 2.38
C PRO A 297 -27.78 23.99 3.43
N HIS A 298 -26.85 23.07 3.18
CA HIS A 298 -26.47 21.99 4.10
C HIS A 298 -25.23 22.33 4.94
N ALA A 299 -24.67 23.55 4.86
CA ALA A 299 -23.60 23.94 5.76
C ALA A 299 -24.11 23.99 7.20
N PRO A 300 -23.35 23.45 8.16
CA PRO A 300 -23.73 23.55 9.56
C PRO A 300 -23.74 25.03 9.97
N GLY A 301 -24.77 25.44 10.70
CA GLY A 301 -24.85 26.80 11.21
C GLY A 301 -23.65 27.15 12.12
N GLU A 302 -23.37 28.44 12.27
CA GLU A 302 -22.33 28.90 13.18
C GLU A 302 -22.56 28.36 14.60
N SER A 303 -21.46 28.02 15.28
CA SER A 303 -21.55 27.50 16.65
C SER A 303 -22.18 28.54 17.59
N VAL A 304 -22.98 28.06 18.55
CA VAL A 304 -23.66 28.92 19.53
C VAL A 304 -22.66 29.79 20.31
N PHE A 305 -21.45 29.29 20.56
CA PHE A 305 -20.39 30.06 21.23
C PHE A 305 -19.81 31.17 20.37
N ALA A 306 -19.63 30.94 19.07
CA ALA A 306 -19.18 31.95 18.12
C ALA A 306 -20.25 33.03 17.93
N LEU A 307 -21.51 32.61 17.69
CA LEU A 307 -22.65 33.49 17.47
C LEU A 307 -22.90 34.43 18.67
N THR A 308 -22.91 33.87 19.88
CA THR A 308 -23.16 34.64 21.12
C THR A 308 -21.90 35.32 21.69
N ARG A 309 -20.74 35.14 21.04
CA ARG A 309 -19.41 35.57 21.50
C ARG A 309 -19.16 35.21 22.97
N SER A 310 -19.54 34.01 23.36
CA SER A 310 -19.51 33.55 24.75
C SER A 310 -18.31 32.64 25.01
N ARG A 311 -17.90 32.61 26.28
CA ARG A 311 -16.76 31.80 26.73
C ARG A 311 -17.24 30.39 27.04
N ILE A 312 -16.32 29.42 26.97
CA ILE A 312 -16.67 28.04 27.28
C ILE A 312 -17.16 27.82 28.72
N ASN A 313 -16.81 28.73 29.65
CA ASN A 313 -17.20 28.68 31.06
C ASN A 313 -18.48 29.48 31.38
N THR A 314 -19.09 30.17 30.40
CA THR A 314 -20.32 30.95 30.61
C THR A 314 -21.48 30.06 31.09
N SER A 315 -22.30 30.49 32.04
CA SER A 315 -23.45 29.68 32.50
C SER A 315 -24.43 29.40 31.36
N THR A 316 -25.10 28.24 31.41
CA THR A 316 -26.05 27.80 30.38
C THR A 316 -27.18 28.80 30.18
N ASP A 317 -27.75 29.32 31.26
CA ASP A 317 -28.89 30.25 31.17
C ASP A 317 -28.50 31.58 30.51
N VAL A 318 -27.29 32.07 30.77
CA VAL A 318 -26.77 33.27 30.11
C VAL A 318 -26.45 33.00 28.64
N LEU A 319 -25.96 31.81 28.30
CA LEU A 319 -25.70 31.41 26.93
C LEU A 319 -26.99 31.37 26.09
N PHE A 320 -28.00 30.69 26.61
CA PHE A 320 -29.27 30.48 25.89
C PHE A 320 -30.16 31.73 25.88
N SER A 321 -30.10 32.59 26.91
CA SER A 321 -30.77 33.91 26.86
C SER A 321 -30.14 34.85 25.83
N ARG A 322 -28.82 34.76 25.61
CA ARG A 322 -28.16 35.48 24.50
C ARG A 322 -28.51 34.88 23.15
N LEU A 323 -28.57 33.55 23.04
CA LEU A 323 -28.97 32.87 21.82
C LEU A 323 -30.40 33.23 21.40
N ALA A 324 -31.32 33.35 22.36
CA ALA A 324 -32.70 33.77 22.13
C ALA A 324 -32.78 35.07 21.33
N ARG A 325 -31.90 36.05 21.61
CA ARG A 325 -31.85 37.36 20.93
C ARG A 325 -31.43 37.27 19.46
N TYR A 326 -30.78 36.19 19.05
CA TYR A 326 -30.38 35.96 17.66
C TYR A 326 -31.39 35.12 16.88
N ARG A 327 -32.41 34.57 17.55
CA ARG A 327 -33.46 33.77 16.93
C ARG A 327 -34.66 34.64 16.56
N PRO A 328 -35.41 34.27 15.50
CA PRO A 328 -36.63 34.99 15.14
C PRO A 328 -37.63 34.96 16.31
N GLY A 329 -38.20 36.13 16.65
CA GLY A 329 -39.18 36.24 17.73
C GLY A 329 -38.60 36.25 19.15
N ASN A 330 -37.29 36.42 19.33
CA ASN A 330 -36.62 36.41 20.65
C ASN A 330 -36.88 35.14 21.48
N ALA A 331 -37.23 34.03 20.83
CA ALA A 331 -37.59 32.77 21.45
C ALA A 331 -36.60 31.67 21.05
N LEU A 332 -36.37 30.71 21.95
CA LEU A 332 -35.58 29.52 21.63
C LEU A 332 -36.39 28.61 20.71
N THR A 333 -35.72 28.00 19.73
CA THR A 333 -36.31 26.92 18.93
C THR A 333 -36.36 25.62 19.73
N ASP A 334 -37.22 24.67 19.35
CA ASP A 334 -37.31 23.37 20.03
C ASP A 334 -35.95 22.64 20.05
N ALA A 335 -35.16 22.77 18.98
CA ALA A 335 -33.80 22.25 18.91
C ALA A 335 -32.86 22.92 19.94
N ASP A 336 -33.00 24.24 20.15
CA ASP A 336 -32.22 24.96 21.15
C ASP A 336 -32.63 24.56 22.57
N ILE A 337 -33.92 24.29 22.81
CA ILE A 337 -34.44 23.81 24.09
C ILE A 337 -33.86 22.42 24.40
N LEU A 338 -33.89 21.50 23.42
CA LEU A 338 -33.26 20.18 23.56
C LEU A 338 -31.76 20.29 23.83
N LEU A 339 -31.06 21.16 23.10
CA LEU A 339 -29.63 21.40 23.30
C LEU A 339 -29.33 21.94 24.72
N ARG A 340 -30.18 22.84 25.23
CA ARG A 340 -30.07 23.38 26.60
C ARG A 340 -30.11 22.28 27.65
N THR A 341 -30.97 21.28 27.50
CA THR A 341 -31.05 20.16 28.46
C THR A 341 -29.77 19.32 28.52
N LYS A 342 -29.00 19.27 27.41
CA LYS A 342 -27.76 18.48 27.32
C LYS A 342 -26.50 19.24 27.75
N PHE A 343 -26.57 20.56 27.92
CA PHE A 343 -25.42 21.41 28.27
C PHE A 343 -25.09 21.42 29.78
N THR A 344 -25.14 20.26 30.44
CA THR A 344 -24.96 20.13 31.90
C THR A 344 -23.53 20.35 32.37
N SER A 345 -22.53 20.01 31.55
CA SER A 345 -21.11 20.04 31.92
C SER A 345 -20.22 20.67 30.85
N VAL A 346 -19.00 21.04 31.25
CA VAL A 346 -17.95 21.50 30.30
C VAL A 346 -17.56 20.36 29.33
N GLY A 347 -17.71 19.10 29.75
CA GLY A 347 -17.53 17.93 28.88
C GLY A 347 -18.53 17.91 27.73
N ALA A 348 -19.82 18.15 28.00
CA ALA A 348 -20.86 18.23 26.99
C ALA A 348 -20.62 19.37 25.98
N ARG A 349 -20.10 20.51 26.45
CA ARG A 349 -19.73 21.64 25.58
C ARG A 349 -18.55 21.31 24.68
N LYS A 350 -17.59 20.50 25.15
CA LYS A 350 -16.48 19.98 24.32
C LYS A 350 -16.99 19.04 23.23
N VAL A 351 -17.89 18.11 23.58
CA VAL A 351 -18.56 17.21 22.61
C VAL A 351 -19.24 18.03 21.53
N TYR A 352 -20.03 19.04 21.92
CA TYR A 352 -20.72 19.95 20.99
C TYR A 352 -19.76 20.65 20.02
N LEU A 353 -18.66 21.21 20.53
CA LEU A 353 -17.68 21.91 19.69
C LEU A 353 -16.94 20.96 18.72
N ARG A 354 -16.78 19.69 19.09
CA ARG A 354 -16.04 18.68 18.32
C ARG A 354 -16.90 17.93 17.31
N PHE A 355 -18.06 17.44 17.72
CA PHE A 355 -18.93 16.56 16.92
C PHE A 355 -20.24 17.21 16.48
N GLY A 356 -20.56 18.40 16.98
CA GLY A 356 -21.75 19.16 16.59
C GLY A 356 -22.98 18.92 17.49
N PRO A 357 -24.09 19.63 17.22
CA PRO A 357 -25.33 19.53 17.99
C PRO A 357 -26.02 18.18 17.84
N GLU A 358 -26.12 17.65 16.62
CA GLU A 358 -26.87 16.42 16.33
C GLU A 358 -26.30 15.20 17.06
N VAL A 359 -24.98 15.10 17.16
CA VAL A 359 -24.35 14.00 17.91
C VAL A 359 -24.63 14.08 19.40
N LEU A 360 -24.76 15.28 19.96
CA LEU A 360 -25.05 15.46 21.38
C LEU A 360 -26.53 15.21 21.71
N THR A 361 -27.46 15.60 20.82
CA THR A 361 -28.90 15.46 21.06
C THR A 361 -29.46 14.13 20.56
N GLY A 362 -28.90 13.58 19.47
CA GLY A 362 -29.40 12.39 18.78
C GLY A 362 -28.82 11.05 19.26
N CYS A 363 -27.68 11.05 19.97
CA CYS A 363 -27.09 9.80 20.45
C CYS A 363 -27.81 9.28 21.72
N GLN A 364 -28.47 8.13 21.60
CA GLN A 364 -29.20 7.50 22.71
C GLN A 364 -28.31 6.68 23.66
N PHE A 365 -27.18 6.14 23.17
CA PHE A 365 -26.28 5.26 23.92
C PHE A 365 -25.01 5.95 24.43
N CYS A 366 -24.81 7.23 24.09
CA CYS A 366 -23.58 7.94 24.43
C CYS A 366 -23.58 8.43 25.88
N SER A 367 -22.44 8.33 26.55
CA SER A 367 -22.25 8.84 27.92
C SER A 367 -21.10 9.85 27.97
N LEU A 368 -21.24 10.86 28.83
CA LEU A 368 -20.21 11.89 29.02
C LEU A 368 -18.93 11.35 29.69
N ASP A 369 -19.03 10.21 30.37
CA ASP A 369 -17.90 9.54 31.01
C ASP A 369 -16.94 8.95 29.97
N ASN A 370 -17.47 8.50 28.83
CA ASN A 370 -16.71 7.89 27.74
C ASN A 370 -16.90 8.66 26.44
N MET A 371 -16.06 9.66 26.20
CA MET A 371 -16.05 10.47 24.97
C MET A 371 -15.99 9.64 23.68
N ASN A 372 -15.37 8.45 23.73
CA ASN A 372 -15.26 7.54 22.59
C ASN A 372 -16.62 7.06 22.05
N THR A 373 -17.67 7.04 22.89
CA THR A 373 -19.02 6.66 22.46
C THR A 373 -19.59 7.66 21.44
N TYR A 374 -19.39 8.97 21.67
CA TYR A 374 -19.75 10.03 20.72
C TYR A 374 -18.90 9.96 19.45
N LEU A 375 -17.62 9.61 19.57
CA LEU A 375 -16.75 9.41 18.42
C LEU A 375 -17.27 8.28 17.52
N LEU A 376 -17.66 7.13 18.11
CA LEU A 376 -18.18 5.98 17.37
C LEU A 376 -19.48 6.30 16.63
N TYR A 377 -20.34 7.15 17.21
CA TYR A 377 -21.56 7.61 16.55
C TYR A 377 -21.27 8.59 15.39
N TYR A 378 -20.30 9.50 15.56
CA TYR A 378 -19.97 10.51 14.56
C TYR A 378 -19.28 9.94 13.31
N LEU A 379 -18.36 8.99 13.49
CA LEU A 379 -17.40 8.52 12.48
C LEU A 379 -18.02 7.96 11.18
N PRO A 380 -19.04 7.07 11.23
CA PRO A 380 -19.57 6.41 10.04
C PRO A 380 -20.19 7.40 9.04
N PHE A 381 -21.07 8.28 9.53
CA PHE A 381 -21.85 9.17 8.68
C PHE A 381 -21.10 10.46 8.34
N ASN A 382 -20.37 11.03 9.30
CA ASN A 382 -19.74 12.32 9.09
C ASN A 382 -18.34 12.21 8.50
N THR A 383 -17.59 11.13 8.73
CA THR A 383 -16.19 11.04 8.28
C THR A 383 -15.98 9.96 7.20
N LEU A 384 -16.41 8.73 7.46
CA LEU A 384 -16.20 7.60 6.54
C LEU A 384 -17.01 7.72 5.26
N LEU A 385 -18.31 8.04 5.37
CA LEU A 385 -19.20 8.10 4.21
C LEU A 385 -18.74 9.12 3.14
N PRO A 386 -18.36 10.37 3.47
CA PRO A 386 -17.81 11.30 2.46
C PRO A 386 -16.54 10.78 1.78
N HIS A 387 -15.63 10.13 2.52
CA HIS A 387 -14.41 9.55 1.94
C HIS A 387 -14.71 8.34 1.06
N LEU A 388 -15.69 7.52 1.43
CA LEU A 388 -16.12 6.38 0.61
C LEU A 388 -16.69 6.88 -0.72
N LEU A 389 -17.57 7.88 -0.69
CA LEU A 389 -18.12 8.51 -1.89
C LEU A 389 -17.02 9.12 -2.77
N HIS A 390 -16.06 9.83 -2.17
CA HIS A 390 -14.90 10.38 -2.88
C HIS A 390 -14.06 9.28 -3.54
N MET A 391 -13.78 8.20 -2.82
CA MET A 391 -13.04 7.04 -3.36
C MET A 391 -13.79 6.33 -4.49
N VAL A 392 -15.13 6.30 -4.47
CA VAL A 392 -15.94 5.79 -5.58
C VAL A 392 -15.78 6.68 -6.82
N ILE A 393 -15.82 8.00 -6.68
CA ILE A 393 -15.60 8.94 -7.78
C ILE A 393 -14.21 8.74 -8.39
N VAL A 394 -13.18 8.69 -7.55
CA VAL A 394 -11.79 8.43 -7.99
C VAL A 394 -11.68 7.06 -8.67
N GLY A 395 -12.37 6.03 -8.15
CA GLY A 395 -12.40 4.69 -8.72
C GLY A 395 -13.04 4.64 -10.12
N VAL A 396 -14.16 5.35 -10.32
CA VAL A 396 -14.83 5.45 -11.64
C VAL A 396 -13.93 6.16 -12.64
N VAL A 397 -13.38 7.31 -12.26
CA VAL A 397 -12.51 8.14 -13.11
C VAL A 397 -11.18 7.46 -13.47
N THR A 398 -10.72 6.50 -12.66
CA THR A 398 -9.48 5.75 -12.92
C THR A 398 -9.73 4.35 -13.48
N SER A 399 -10.97 4.01 -13.84
CA SER A 399 -11.27 2.72 -14.43
C SER A 399 -10.90 2.67 -15.92
N ALA A 400 -10.18 1.62 -16.34
CA ALA A 400 -9.74 1.43 -17.72
C ALA A 400 -10.86 1.45 -18.78
N PRO A 401 -12.03 0.79 -18.59
CA PRO A 401 -13.08 0.79 -19.61
C PRO A 401 -13.76 2.15 -19.77
N PHE A 402 -13.78 2.98 -18.71
CA PHE A 402 -14.46 4.27 -18.73
C PHE A 402 -13.52 5.41 -19.16
N ALA A 403 -12.35 5.51 -18.52
CA ALA A 403 -11.43 6.63 -18.64
C ALA A 403 -10.24 6.37 -19.57
N GLY A 404 -10.04 5.12 -19.99
CA GLY A 404 -8.91 4.69 -20.82
C GLY A 404 -7.64 4.39 -20.03
N ARG A 405 -6.63 3.91 -20.76
CA ARG A 405 -5.37 3.39 -20.18
C ARG A 405 -4.56 4.46 -19.43
N GLU A 406 -4.57 5.68 -19.95
CA GLU A 406 -3.80 6.80 -19.38
C GLU A 406 -4.26 7.12 -17.95
N ALA A 407 -5.57 7.24 -17.74
CA ALA A 407 -6.14 7.48 -16.42
C ALA A 407 -6.01 6.24 -15.50
N ALA A 408 -6.11 5.04 -16.05
CA ALA A 408 -5.99 3.80 -15.29
C ALA A 408 -4.59 3.60 -14.67
N SER A 409 -3.54 4.10 -15.33
CA SER A 409 -2.17 4.04 -14.79
C SER A 409 -2.01 4.79 -13.45
N TRP A 410 -2.84 5.80 -13.20
CA TRP A 410 -2.81 6.60 -11.96
C TRP A 410 -3.64 6.00 -10.83
N ARG A 411 -4.44 4.96 -11.10
CA ARG A 411 -5.38 4.37 -10.13
C ARG A 411 -4.71 4.09 -8.79
N ASN A 412 -3.60 3.36 -8.77
CA ASN A 412 -2.92 3.00 -7.52
C ASN A 412 -2.38 4.21 -6.77
N LYS A 413 -1.92 5.25 -7.48
CA LYS A 413 -1.39 6.47 -6.85
C LYS A 413 -2.52 7.29 -6.25
N PHE A 414 -3.63 7.44 -6.98
CA PHE A 414 -4.79 8.20 -6.52
C PHE A 414 -5.53 7.48 -5.38
N THR A 415 -5.64 6.15 -5.42
CA THR A 415 -6.26 5.39 -4.32
C THR A 415 -5.43 5.48 -3.04
N VAL A 416 -4.09 5.35 -3.14
CA VAL A 416 -3.21 5.52 -1.97
C VAL A 416 -3.28 6.94 -1.43
N ALA A 417 -3.28 7.95 -2.30
CA ALA A 417 -3.38 9.34 -1.87
C ALA A 417 -4.75 9.67 -1.25
N GLY A 418 -5.85 9.12 -1.79
CA GLY A 418 -7.20 9.25 -1.21
C GLY A 418 -7.32 8.54 0.13
N LEU A 419 -6.73 7.34 0.29
CA LEU A 419 -6.66 6.63 1.57
C LEU A 419 -5.83 7.40 2.60
N ALA A 420 -4.72 8.02 2.17
CA ALA A 420 -3.91 8.88 3.04
C ALA A 420 -4.70 10.12 3.50
N LEU A 421 -5.47 10.75 2.62
CA LEU A 421 -6.36 11.87 2.97
C LEU A 421 -7.40 11.44 4.01
N ALA A 422 -8.03 10.27 3.82
CA ALA A 422 -8.97 9.69 4.77
C ALA A 422 -8.33 9.39 6.13
N ALA A 423 -7.11 8.85 6.15
CA ALA A 423 -6.37 8.59 7.37
C ALA A 423 -6.00 9.88 8.12
N ILE A 424 -5.62 10.94 7.40
CA ILE A 424 -5.34 12.26 7.99
C ILE A 424 -6.62 12.85 8.60
N ASP A 425 -7.74 12.84 7.89
CA ASP A 425 -9.01 13.37 8.44
C ASP A 425 -9.46 12.58 9.67
N LEU A 426 -9.40 11.24 9.60
CA LEU A 426 -9.68 10.36 10.72
C LEU A 426 -8.77 10.66 11.92
N TYR A 427 -7.48 10.85 11.69
CA TYR A 427 -6.52 11.21 12.74
C TYR A 427 -6.87 12.54 13.40
N VAL A 428 -7.20 13.58 12.61
CA VAL A 428 -7.60 14.89 13.12
C VAL A 428 -8.88 14.77 13.96
N VAL A 429 -9.90 14.08 13.45
CA VAL A 429 -11.18 13.89 14.17
C VAL A 429 -10.99 13.07 15.45
N CYS A 430 -10.09 12.10 15.48
CA CYS A 430 -9.83 11.21 16.62
C CYS A 430 -8.95 11.83 17.70
N THR A 431 -8.00 12.69 17.34
CA THR A 431 -6.99 13.19 18.30
C THR A 431 -7.20 14.64 18.71
N ARG A 432 -7.82 15.47 17.88
CA ARG A 432 -7.88 16.92 18.12
C ARG A 432 -9.00 17.30 19.07
N ASP A 433 -8.62 17.77 20.24
CA ASP A 433 -9.55 18.38 21.19
C ASP A 433 -9.67 19.90 20.96
N PRO A 434 -10.86 20.45 20.62
CA PRO A 434 -11.02 21.85 20.22
C PRO A 434 -10.73 22.85 21.34
N VAL A 435 -10.63 22.41 22.60
CA VAL A 435 -10.38 23.28 23.76
C VAL A 435 -8.93 23.16 24.26
N GLN A 436 -8.35 21.96 24.22
CA GLN A 436 -6.96 21.76 24.63
C GLN A 436 -5.97 22.20 23.56
N SER A 437 -6.28 21.91 22.29
CA SER A 437 -5.46 22.31 21.13
C SER A 437 -5.65 23.77 20.71
N ALA A 438 -6.53 24.52 21.38
CA ALA A 438 -6.77 25.92 21.09
C ALA A 438 -5.65 26.85 21.60
N PRO A 439 -5.51 28.05 21.03
CA PRO A 439 -4.58 29.08 21.51
C PRO A 439 -4.76 29.37 23.00
N ALA A 440 -3.67 29.78 23.67
CA ALA A 440 -3.67 30.05 25.11
C ALA A 440 -4.75 31.06 25.53
N SER A 441 -5.11 32.00 24.66
CA SER A 441 -6.16 32.98 24.90
C SER A 441 -7.58 32.38 24.91
N VAL A 442 -7.85 31.34 24.12
CA VAL A 442 -9.11 30.59 24.15
C VAL A 442 -9.14 29.68 25.38
N ARG A 443 -8.00 29.06 25.73
CA ARG A 443 -7.87 28.23 26.94
C ARG A 443 -8.04 29.04 28.23
N ALA A 444 -7.55 30.28 28.24
CA ALA A 444 -7.77 31.26 29.31
C ALA A 444 -9.19 31.84 29.31
N GLY A 445 -10.03 31.48 28.33
CA GLY A 445 -11.40 31.96 28.23
C GLY A 445 -11.52 33.44 27.86
N ILE A 446 -10.52 34.02 27.18
CA ILE A 446 -10.57 35.41 26.71
C ILE A 446 -11.38 35.52 25.43
N HIS A 447 -11.18 34.58 24.49
CA HIS A 447 -11.90 34.51 23.20
C HIS A 447 -12.84 33.30 23.12
N PRO A 448 -13.93 33.39 22.32
CA PRO A 448 -14.83 32.26 22.10
C PRO A 448 -14.09 31.10 21.41
N PRO A 449 -14.37 29.84 21.80
CA PRO A 449 -13.77 28.69 21.14
C PRO A 449 -14.34 28.48 19.74
N SER A 450 -13.47 28.17 18.78
CA SER A 450 -13.89 27.75 17.43
C SER A 450 -14.45 26.33 17.45
N SER A 451 -15.53 26.09 16.72
CA SER A 451 -16.06 24.75 16.50
C SER A 451 -15.23 23.99 15.48
N LEU A 452 -14.70 22.85 15.90
CA LEU A 452 -13.99 21.92 15.02
C LEU A 452 -14.96 21.26 14.04
N TYR A 453 -16.19 20.95 14.49
CA TYR A 453 -17.25 20.42 13.62
C TYR A 453 -17.50 21.35 12.42
N HIS A 454 -17.74 22.64 12.67
CA HIS A 454 -17.96 23.62 11.59
C HIS A 454 -16.75 23.72 10.64
N GLN A 455 -15.52 23.75 11.18
CA GLN A 455 -14.31 23.83 10.36
C GLN A 455 -14.11 22.59 9.50
N ILE A 456 -14.24 21.38 10.05
CA ILE A 456 -14.03 20.13 9.31
C ILE A 456 -15.09 19.93 8.24
N THR A 457 -16.35 20.28 8.51
CA THR A 457 -17.43 20.13 7.53
C THR A 457 -17.23 21.02 6.31
N LEU A 458 -16.60 22.19 6.44
CA LEU A 458 -16.24 23.07 5.31
C LEU A 458 -14.90 22.69 4.66
N LEU A 459 -13.90 22.30 5.47
CA LEU A 459 -12.55 21.99 5.00
C LEU A 459 -12.48 20.67 4.23
N ARG A 460 -13.29 19.67 4.61
CA ARG A 460 -13.28 18.36 3.95
C ARG A 460 -13.69 18.42 2.47
N PRO A 461 -14.84 19.00 2.08
CA PRO A 461 -15.18 19.14 0.67
C PRO A 461 -14.17 20.03 -0.07
N LEU A 462 -13.61 21.05 0.58
CA LEU A 462 -12.51 21.83 -0.01
C LEU A 462 -11.27 20.96 -0.31
N ALA A 463 -10.89 20.08 0.62
CA ALA A 463 -9.78 19.15 0.43
C ALA A 463 -10.04 18.18 -0.73
N PHE A 464 -11.27 17.68 -0.87
CA PHE A 464 -11.68 16.86 -2.02
C PHE A 464 -11.61 17.64 -3.33
N ALA A 465 -12.08 18.88 -3.36
CA ALA A 465 -12.00 19.72 -4.56
C ALA A 465 -10.54 19.99 -5.00
N ILE A 466 -9.65 20.25 -4.04
CA ILE A 466 -8.21 20.42 -4.33
C ILE A 466 -7.60 19.12 -4.85
N PHE A 467 -7.92 17.99 -4.21
CA PHE A 467 -7.44 16.68 -4.62
C PHE A 467 -7.89 16.34 -6.05
N ASP A 468 -9.18 16.49 -6.34
CA ASP A 468 -9.76 16.18 -7.65
C ASP A 468 -9.23 17.13 -8.73
N GLY A 469 -8.96 18.39 -8.39
CA GLY A 469 -8.31 19.35 -9.29
C GLY A 469 -6.88 18.92 -9.67
N ILE A 470 -6.10 18.41 -8.71
CA ILE A 470 -4.77 17.85 -8.97
C ILE A 470 -4.87 16.58 -9.82
N CYS A 471 -5.81 15.67 -9.52
CA CYS A 471 -6.04 14.47 -10.31
C CYS A 471 -6.45 14.81 -11.76
N ALA A 472 -7.35 15.77 -11.95
CA ALA A 472 -7.76 16.24 -13.27
C ALA A 472 -6.59 16.82 -14.05
N PHE A 473 -5.77 17.66 -13.41
CA PHE A 473 -4.56 18.20 -14.03
C PHE A 473 -3.59 17.11 -14.47
N LEU A 474 -3.32 16.12 -13.61
CA LEU A 474 -2.42 15.02 -13.93
C LEU A 474 -2.95 14.17 -15.10
N ILE A 475 -4.24 13.81 -15.09
CA ILE A 475 -4.87 13.05 -16.20
C ILE A 475 -4.82 13.86 -17.51
N PHE A 476 -5.11 15.15 -17.47
CA PHE A 476 -5.07 16.00 -18.66
C PHE A 476 -3.67 16.07 -19.26
N VAL A 477 -2.66 16.25 -18.42
CA VAL A 477 -1.27 16.37 -18.85
C VAL A 477 -0.71 15.04 -19.38
N THR A 478 -1.11 13.91 -18.80
CA THR A 478 -0.72 12.58 -19.31
C THR A 478 -1.46 12.23 -20.60
N ALA A 479 -2.77 12.48 -20.67
CA ALA A 479 -3.58 12.18 -21.85
C ALA A 479 -3.21 13.00 -23.09
N THR A 480 -2.65 14.20 -22.91
CA THR A 480 -2.15 15.07 -24.01
C THR A 480 -0.69 14.80 -24.38
N ASN A 481 -0.04 13.78 -23.77
CA ASN A 481 1.38 13.46 -23.92
C ASN A 481 2.32 14.63 -23.61
N ARG A 482 1.88 15.59 -22.77
CA ARG A 482 2.63 16.81 -22.48
C ARG A 482 3.65 16.61 -21.37
N PHE A 483 3.28 15.87 -20.31
CA PHE A 483 4.21 15.31 -19.32
C PHE A 483 3.80 13.89 -18.91
N PHE A 484 4.78 13.07 -18.52
CA PHE A 484 4.63 11.69 -18.06
C PHE A 484 4.10 10.72 -19.12
N PHE A 485 4.88 10.54 -20.19
CA PHE A 485 4.65 9.45 -21.15
C PHE A 485 4.93 8.10 -20.49
N ALA A 486 3.91 7.24 -20.42
CA ALA A 486 4.09 5.84 -20.06
C ALA A 486 4.31 5.05 -21.36
N PRO A 487 5.56 4.63 -21.67
CA PRO A 487 5.78 3.76 -22.82
C PRO A 487 4.93 2.50 -22.68
N PRO A 488 4.39 1.96 -23.79
CA PRO A 488 3.68 0.68 -23.75
C PRO A 488 4.58 -0.38 -23.11
N SER A 489 4.04 -1.16 -22.18
CA SER A 489 4.80 -2.19 -21.50
C SER A 489 5.31 -3.21 -22.52
N GLN A 490 6.42 -3.90 -22.24
CA GLN A 490 6.95 -4.91 -23.17
C GLN A 490 5.90 -6.00 -23.47
N ALA A 491 5.04 -6.32 -22.51
CA ALA A 491 3.91 -7.22 -22.72
C ALA A 491 2.89 -6.66 -23.72
N ASP A 492 2.51 -5.39 -23.61
CA ASP A 492 1.57 -4.76 -24.55
C ASP A 492 2.15 -4.64 -25.97
N GLN A 493 3.47 -4.42 -26.10
CA GLN A 493 4.14 -4.38 -27.40
C GLN A 493 4.13 -5.77 -28.04
N VAL A 494 4.35 -6.82 -27.24
CA VAL A 494 4.25 -8.20 -27.70
C VAL A 494 2.81 -8.53 -28.08
N ASP A 495 1.80 -8.17 -27.27
CA ASP A 495 0.40 -8.44 -27.58
C ASP A 495 -0.10 -7.69 -28.82
N GLN A 496 0.35 -6.45 -29.05
CA GLN A 496 0.05 -5.72 -30.28
C GLN A 496 0.72 -6.34 -31.50
N LEU A 497 1.97 -6.80 -31.36
CA LEU A 497 2.70 -7.45 -32.44
C LEU A 497 2.16 -8.85 -32.74
N VAL A 498 1.76 -9.59 -31.70
CA VAL A 498 1.13 -10.91 -31.80
C VAL A 498 -0.28 -10.78 -32.40
N SER A 499 -1.10 -9.83 -31.96
CA SER A 499 -2.46 -9.64 -32.53
C SER A 499 -2.41 -9.19 -33.99
N ASN A 500 -1.51 -8.28 -34.34
CA ASN A 500 -1.30 -7.86 -35.72
C ASN A 500 -0.80 -9.04 -36.58
N SER A 501 0.19 -9.80 -36.12
CA SER A 501 0.71 -10.96 -36.86
C SER A 501 -0.34 -12.08 -36.97
N LEU A 502 -1.13 -12.34 -35.93
CA LEU A 502 -2.20 -13.33 -35.95
C LEU A 502 -3.33 -12.95 -36.92
N SER A 503 -3.68 -11.66 -37.00
CA SER A 503 -4.65 -11.17 -37.99
C SER A 503 -4.15 -11.31 -39.44
N ALA A 504 -2.85 -11.07 -39.67
CA ALA A 504 -2.23 -11.28 -40.97
C ALA A 504 -2.13 -12.77 -41.32
N LEU A 505 -1.76 -13.62 -40.35
CA LEU A 505 -1.61 -15.06 -40.52
C LEU A 505 -2.95 -15.74 -40.80
N THR A 506 -4.02 -15.34 -40.09
CA THR A 506 -5.38 -15.85 -40.35
C THR A 506 -5.88 -15.45 -41.74
N GLY A 507 -5.63 -14.21 -42.17
CA GLY A 507 -5.91 -13.77 -43.53
C GLY A 507 -5.14 -14.56 -44.61
N ALA A 508 -3.85 -14.82 -44.37
CA ALA A 508 -3.02 -15.61 -45.29
C ALA A 508 -3.45 -17.09 -45.32
N SER A 509 -3.73 -17.69 -44.16
CA SER A 509 -4.23 -19.07 -44.04
C SER A 509 -5.57 -19.25 -44.75
N ALA A 510 -6.50 -18.30 -44.61
CA ALA A 510 -7.77 -18.33 -45.32
C ALA A 510 -7.58 -18.29 -46.84
N LYS A 511 -6.66 -17.45 -47.33
CA LYS A 511 -6.32 -17.39 -48.76
C LYS A 511 -5.67 -18.69 -49.25
N LEU A 512 -4.75 -19.28 -48.49
CA LEU A 512 -4.13 -20.58 -48.83
C LEU A 512 -5.12 -21.73 -48.83
N HIS A 513 -6.05 -21.74 -47.88
CA HIS A 513 -7.14 -22.71 -47.89
C HIS A 513 -8.05 -22.53 -49.10
N ALA A 514 -8.40 -21.29 -49.45
CA ALA A 514 -9.16 -21.00 -50.65
C ALA A 514 -8.44 -21.48 -51.92
N THR A 515 -7.14 -21.21 -52.07
CA THR A 515 -6.37 -21.66 -53.24
C THR A 515 -6.19 -23.17 -53.30
N SER A 516 -6.03 -23.83 -52.15
CA SER A 516 -5.98 -25.30 -52.07
C SER A 516 -7.32 -25.93 -52.51
N VAL A 517 -8.45 -25.38 -52.05
CA VAL A 517 -9.77 -25.84 -52.44
C VAL A 517 -10.03 -25.59 -53.93
N THR A 518 -9.69 -24.42 -54.45
CA THR A 518 -9.86 -24.13 -55.89
C THR A 518 -8.98 -25.01 -56.74
N ARG A 519 -7.71 -25.24 -56.37
CA ARG A 519 -6.83 -26.17 -57.09
C ARG A 519 -7.38 -27.59 -57.09
N ASN A 520 -7.86 -28.07 -55.94
CA ASN A 520 -8.51 -29.38 -55.86
C ASN A 520 -9.79 -29.47 -56.72
N ALA A 521 -10.57 -28.40 -56.80
CA ALA A 521 -11.75 -28.34 -57.67
C ALA A 521 -11.35 -28.37 -59.16
N VAL A 522 -10.35 -27.59 -59.57
CA VAL A 522 -9.82 -27.54 -60.95
C VAL A 522 -9.28 -28.91 -61.37
N VAL A 523 -8.52 -29.59 -60.52
CA VAL A 523 -7.95 -30.91 -60.84
C VAL A 523 -9.03 -31.99 -60.99
N ARG A 524 -10.16 -31.85 -60.29
CA ARG A 524 -11.28 -32.81 -60.34
C ARG A 524 -12.20 -32.60 -61.55
N ASP A 525 -12.29 -31.39 -62.09
CA ASP A 525 -13.05 -31.08 -63.30
C ASP A 525 -12.17 -31.22 -64.54
N LYS A 526 -12.55 -32.12 -65.45
CA LYS A 526 -11.77 -32.43 -66.66
C LYS A 526 -11.64 -31.23 -67.60
N VAL A 527 -12.67 -30.40 -67.73
CA VAL A 527 -12.68 -29.23 -68.63
C VAL A 527 -11.79 -28.11 -68.07
N LEU A 528 -11.83 -27.88 -66.76
CA LEU A 528 -10.98 -26.89 -66.10
C LEU A 528 -9.51 -27.34 -66.10
N LYS A 529 -9.25 -28.63 -65.88
CA LYS A 529 -7.90 -29.19 -65.94
C LYS A 529 -7.27 -29.08 -67.32
N ASP A 530 -8.00 -29.41 -68.39
CA ASP A 530 -7.45 -29.30 -69.76
C ASP A 530 -7.08 -27.84 -70.11
N ARG A 531 -7.83 -26.86 -69.59
CA ARG A 531 -7.51 -25.42 -69.73
C ARG A 531 -6.30 -25.02 -68.90
N ASP A 532 -6.21 -25.46 -67.66
CA ASP A 532 -5.05 -25.22 -66.78
C ASP A 532 -3.77 -25.81 -67.38
N ASP A 533 -3.81 -27.06 -67.84
CA ASP A 533 -2.67 -27.73 -68.49
C ASP A 533 -2.25 -27.01 -69.79
N THR A 534 -3.21 -26.48 -70.55
CA THR A 534 -2.92 -25.72 -71.77
C THR A 534 -2.30 -24.37 -71.44
N TYR A 535 -2.81 -23.67 -70.42
CA TYR A 535 -2.21 -22.44 -69.91
C TYR A 535 -0.76 -22.68 -69.47
N TRP A 536 -0.49 -23.67 -68.61
CA TRP A 536 0.86 -23.97 -68.15
C TRP A 536 1.80 -24.40 -69.27
N ARG A 537 1.33 -25.17 -70.26
CA ARG A 537 2.09 -25.48 -71.48
C ARG A 537 2.48 -24.22 -72.25
N THR A 538 1.54 -23.30 -72.45
CA THR A 538 1.84 -22.03 -73.15
C THR A 538 2.81 -21.16 -72.37
N VAL A 539 2.70 -21.08 -71.04
CA VAL A 539 3.62 -20.31 -70.20
C VAL A 539 5.03 -20.89 -70.27
N VAL A 540 5.18 -22.21 -70.18
CA VAL A 540 6.48 -22.89 -70.29
C VAL A 540 7.09 -22.72 -71.68
N GLU A 541 6.30 -22.86 -72.75
CA GLU A 541 6.74 -22.63 -74.12
C GLU A 541 7.17 -21.18 -74.36
N THR A 542 6.46 -20.20 -73.78
CA THR A 542 6.79 -18.78 -73.87
C THR A 542 8.06 -18.43 -73.06
N GLN A 543 8.29 -19.11 -71.94
CA GLN A 543 9.47 -18.95 -71.09
C GLN A 543 10.72 -19.64 -71.67
N ALA A 544 10.56 -20.74 -72.41
CA ALA A 544 11.65 -21.59 -72.90
C ALA A 544 12.30 -21.14 -74.21
N ASP A 545 11.75 -20.14 -74.91
CA ASP A 545 12.26 -19.66 -76.20
C ASP A 545 12.90 -18.25 -76.05
N PRO A 546 14.23 -18.13 -75.90
CA PRO A 546 14.91 -16.85 -75.70
C PRO A 546 14.92 -15.95 -76.94
N SER A 547 14.47 -16.47 -78.09
CA SER A 547 14.62 -15.84 -79.41
C SER A 547 13.41 -15.01 -79.86
N ARG A 548 12.30 -15.03 -79.10
CA ARG A 548 11.07 -14.28 -79.38
C ARG A 548 10.89 -13.02 -78.52
N ILE A 549 11.98 -12.34 -78.15
CA ILE A 549 11.91 -11.01 -77.53
C ILE A 549 11.62 -9.96 -78.62
N GLY A 550 10.38 -9.97 -79.11
CA GLY A 550 9.79 -8.91 -79.90
C GLY A 550 8.84 -8.10 -79.03
N ASN A 551 9.38 -7.12 -78.31
CA ASN A 551 8.68 -5.94 -77.78
C ASN A 551 7.32 -6.24 -77.11
N GLY A 552 7.32 -6.88 -75.93
CA GLY A 552 6.10 -7.07 -75.13
C GLY A 552 6.31 -7.92 -73.88
N ASP A 553 6.75 -7.29 -72.80
CA ASP A 553 6.34 -7.51 -71.39
C ASP A 553 6.23 -8.93 -70.79
N SER A 554 6.90 -9.95 -71.33
CA SER A 554 7.00 -11.26 -70.68
C SER A 554 8.28 -11.38 -69.85
N THR A 555 8.43 -10.52 -68.83
CA THR A 555 9.44 -10.76 -67.78
C THR A 555 9.02 -11.99 -66.99
N SER A 556 9.97 -12.87 -66.67
CA SER A 556 9.71 -13.98 -65.75
C SER A 556 9.06 -13.42 -64.48
N ILE A 557 7.97 -14.02 -64.00
CA ILE A 557 7.32 -13.59 -62.74
C ILE A 557 8.33 -13.52 -61.58
N TRP A 558 9.39 -14.32 -61.65
CA TRP A 558 10.50 -14.34 -60.68
C TRP A 558 11.47 -13.15 -60.80
N GLU A 559 11.43 -12.42 -61.91
CA GLU A 559 12.22 -11.22 -62.19
C GLU A 559 11.44 -9.92 -61.94
N GLU A 560 10.13 -10.02 -61.66
CA GLU A 560 9.32 -8.86 -61.27
C GLU A 560 9.92 -8.18 -60.04
N GLU A 561 10.12 -6.86 -60.12
CA GLU A 561 10.78 -6.08 -59.06
C GLU A 561 10.06 -6.25 -57.71
N GLU A 562 8.73 -6.39 -57.72
CA GLU A 562 7.94 -6.62 -56.52
C GLU A 562 8.23 -7.98 -55.87
N VAL A 563 8.38 -9.03 -56.68
CA VAL A 563 8.65 -10.40 -56.23
C VAL A 563 10.09 -10.52 -55.73
N VAL A 564 11.06 -9.94 -56.44
CA VAL A 564 12.47 -9.90 -56.04
C VAL A 564 12.64 -9.10 -54.74
N ARG A 565 11.91 -7.99 -54.59
CA ARG A 565 11.92 -7.19 -53.35
C ARG A 565 11.28 -7.95 -52.19
N ALA A 566 10.18 -8.66 -52.41
CA ALA A 566 9.56 -9.50 -51.38
C ALA A 566 10.46 -10.68 -50.99
N MET A 567 11.11 -11.33 -51.96
CA MET A 567 12.02 -12.44 -51.73
C MET A 567 13.27 -12.00 -50.97
N SER A 568 13.86 -10.85 -51.33
CA SER A 568 15.01 -10.28 -50.60
C SER A 568 14.66 -9.83 -49.18
N GLN A 569 13.45 -9.29 -48.95
CA GLN A 569 12.96 -8.97 -47.60
C GLN A 569 12.73 -10.23 -46.74
N ALA A 570 12.25 -11.32 -47.35
CA ALA A 570 12.10 -12.61 -46.67
C ALA A 570 13.47 -13.23 -46.36
N MET A 571 14.41 -13.22 -47.31
CA MET A 571 15.79 -13.71 -47.10
C MET A 571 16.59 -12.87 -46.11
N GLY A 572 16.30 -11.58 -46.00
CA GLY A 572 16.90 -10.66 -45.03
C GLY A 572 16.33 -10.76 -43.61
N GLY A 573 15.41 -11.70 -43.34
CA GLY A 573 14.83 -11.92 -42.00
C GLY A 573 13.83 -10.86 -41.55
N GLN A 574 13.51 -9.87 -42.40
CA GLN A 574 12.52 -8.82 -42.09
C GLN A 574 11.08 -9.28 -42.29
N GLY A 575 10.86 -10.43 -42.94
CA GLY A 575 9.54 -11.04 -43.15
C GLY A 575 9.00 -11.89 -41.99
N GLY A 576 9.74 -12.03 -40.88
CA GLY A 576 9.29 -12.80 -39.71
C GLY A 576 9.24 -14.32 -39.91
N VAL A 577 9.72 -14.83 -41.05
CA VAL A 577 9.81 -16.26 -41.36
C VAL A 577 11.28 -16.67 -41.38
N ASP A 578 11.67 -17.50 -40.42
CA ASP A 578 13.02 -18.08 -40.37
C ASP A 578 13.12 -19.21 -41.40
N LEU A 579 13.71 -18.91 -42.56
CA LEU A 579 13.85 -19.83 -43.70
C LEU A 579 14.64 -21.10 -43.34
N ALA A 580 15.60 -21.00 -42.42
CA ALA A 580 16.37 -22.15 -41.96
C ALA A 580 15.48 -23.12 -41.17
N LYS A 581 14.67 -22.58 -40.27
CA LYS A 581 13.70 -23.37 -39.50
C LYS A 581 12.59 -23.94 -40.40
N LEU A 582 12.14 -23.16 -41.39
CA LEU A 582 11.14 -23.59 -42.37
C LEU A 582 11.68 -24.75 -43.22
N GLY A 583 12.92 -24.67 -43.70
CA GLY A 583 13.56 -25.73 -44.49
C GLY A 583 13.69 -27.04 -43.71
N VAL A 584 14.06 -26.97 -42.42
CA VAL A 584 14.11 -28.15 -41.54
C VAL A 584 12.71 -28.74 -41.34
N SER A 585 11.71 -27.92 -41.05
CA SER A 585 10.33 -28.40 -40.86
C SER A 585 9.70 -28.96 -42.14
N ALA A 586 10.02 -28.40 -43.30
CA ALA A 586 9.57 -28.88 -44.59
C ALA A 586 10.23 -30.23 -44.94
N ALA A 587 11.53 -30.37 -44.68
CA ALA A 587 12.24 -31.64 -44.88
C ALA A 587 11.72 -32.75 -43.94
N GLU A 588 11.40 -32.40 -42.70
CA GLU A 588 10.80 -33.33 -41.73
C GLU A 588 9.39 -33.75 -42.14
N TYR A 589 8.56 -32.81 -42.61
CA TYR A 589 7.23 -33.11 -43.15
C TYR A 589 7.30 -33.98 -44.41
N VAL A 590 8.19 -33.66 -45.35
CA VAL A 590 8.40 -34.45 -46.57
C VAL A 590 8.87 -35.85 -46.21
N ASN A 591 9.88 -36.02 -45.36
CA ASN A 591 10.31 -37.34 -44.88
C ASN A 591 9.18 -38.10 -44.18
N GLY A 592 8.36 -37.43 -43.36
CA GLY A 592 7.20 -38.06 -42.72
C GLY A 592 6.13 -38.55 -43.69
N VAL A 593 6.00 -37.92 -44.86
CA VAL A 593 5.04 -38.31 -45.90
C VAL A 593 5.64 -39.33 -46.88
N THR A 594 6.94 -39.27 -47.16
CA THR A 594 7.64 -40.16 -48.12
C THR A 594 8.16 -41.44 -47.50
N THR A 595 8.26 -41.53 -46.18
CA THR A 595 8.73 -42.74 -45.46
C THR A 595 7.92 -44.00 -45.76
N GLY A 596 6.67 -43.89 -46.23
CA GLY A 596 5.85 -45.02 -46.68
C GLY A 596 5.99 -45.38 -48.16
N LEU A 597 6.74 -44.59 -48.95
CA LEU A 597 6.92 -44.79 -50.40
C LEU A 597 8.27 -45.41 -50.75
N ASP A 598 9.26 -45.36 -49.85
CA ASP A 598 10.61 -45.88 -50.08
C ASP A 598 10.75 -47.40 -49.78
N SER A 599 9.71 -48.06 -49.26
CA SER A 599 9.73 -49.52 -49.07
C SER A 599 9.45 -50.23 -50.41
N SER A 600 10.51 -50.64 -51.10
CA SER A 600 10.41 -51.56 -52.23
C SER A 600 9.82 -52.92 -51.77
N PRO A 601 8.97 -53.58 -52.57
CA PRO A 601 8.25 -54.80 -52.16
C PRO A 601 9.11 -56.07 -52.01
N ASN A 602 10.44 -55.97 -52.01
CA ASN A 602 11.35 -57.13 -52.00
C ASN A 602 11.94 -57.49 -50.61
N ASP A 603 11.65 -56.74 -49.54
CA ASP A 603 12.29 -56.97 -48.23
C ASP A 603 11.39 -57.66 -47.17
N VAL A 604 10.25 -58.26 -47.58
CA VAL A 604 9.31 -58.88 -46.62
C VAL A 604 9.67 -60.33 -46.26
N GLU A 605 10.62 -60.98 -46.94
CA GLU A 605 10.89 -62.41 -46.76
C GLU A 605 12.11 -62.75 -45.88
N SER A 606 12.26 -62.10 -44.72
CA SER A 606 13.29 -62.52 -43.75
C SER A 606 13.02 -62.24 -42.27
N ARG A 607 11.76 -62.07 -41.85
CA ARG A 607 11.41 -62.02 -40.42
C ARG A 607 10.17 -62.84 -40.08
N SER A 608 10.33 -64.17 -40.15
CA SER A 608 9.52 -65.09 -39.36
C SER A 608 10.28 -66.39 -39.07
N THR A 609 11.18 -66.33 -38.10
CA THR A 609 11.55 -67.45 -37.20
C THR A 609 11.99 -66.87 -35.88
#